data_AF-A0A7W3VK88-F1
#
_entry.id   AF-A0A7W3VK88-F1
#
_cell.length_a   1.000
_cell.length_b   1.000
_cell.length_c   1.000
_cell.angle_alpha   90.00
_cell.angle_beta   90.00
_cell.angle_gamma   90.00
#
_symmetry.space_group_name_H-M   'P 1'
#
loop_
_entity.id
_entity.type
_entity.pdbx_description
1 polymer ?
#
loop_
_entity_poly.entity_id
_entity_poly.type
_entity_poly.pdbx_seq_one_letter_code
_entity_poly.pdbx_strand_id
1 'polypeptide(L)'
;MKKSRIHFVLDSDLKKKWQEIAELNHMTLTEYIVHKVEGNLGKNERKQILQFIETSTNVDSKVENNINQIAKWINTHKEISSEKLNEYLGQLNKYQRLMKERNTVFRKIILLLSEI
;
A
#
# COMPACT_ATOMS: atom_id res chain seq x y z
N MET A 1 -6.05 19.10 22.93
CA MET A 1 -7.53 18.98 22.85
C MET A 1 -8.10 18.60 24.20
N LYS A 2 -9.24 19.20 24.59
CA LYS A 2 -10.01 18.75 25.76
C LYS A 2 -10.62 17.37 25.44
N LYS A 3 -10.48 16.41 26.36
CA LYS A 3 -11.08 15.08 26.24
C LYS A 3 -12.47 15.11 26.87
N SER A 4 -13.46 14.56 26.18
CA SER A 4 -14.83 14.39 26.67
C SER A 4 -15.20 12.92 26.65
N ARG A 5 -16.04 12.47 27.60
CA ARG A 5 -16.57 11.10 27.63
C ARG A 5 -17.98 11.07 27.08
N ILE A 6 -18.27 10.08 26.26
CA ILE A 6 -19.61 9.79 25.75
C ILE A 6 -20.05 8.45 26.35
N HIS A 7 -21.26 8.41 26.91
CA HIS A 7 -21.89 7.18 27.38
C HIS A 7 -23.08 6.86 26.48
N PHE A 8 -23.17 5.61 26.05
CA PHE A 8 -24.31 5.09 25.33
C PHE A 8 -24.54 3.63 25.71
N VAL A 9 -25.78 3.19 25.59
CA VAL A 9 -26.20 1.83 25.91
C VAL A 9 -26.15 0.99 24.65
N LEU A 10 -25.67 -0.24 24.81
CA LEU A 10 -25.50 -1.22 23.75
C LEU A 10 -26.00 -2.56 24.25
N ASP A 11 -26.58 -3.33 23.34
CA ASP A 11 -26.79 -4.75 23.56
C ASP A 11 -25.46 -5.46 23.90
N SER A 12 -25.52 -6.42 24.82
CA SER A 12 -24.32 -7.10 25.32
C SER A 12 -23.61 -7.91 24.24
N ASP A 13 -24.37 -8.56 23.35
CA ASP A 13 -23.81 -9.37 22.28
C ASP A 13 -23.19 -8.47 21.21
N LEU A 14 -23.84 -7.34 20.93
CA LEU A 14 -23.28 -6.34 20.01
C LEU A 14 -21.97 -5.75 20.54
N LYS A 15 -21.89 -5.44 21.84
CA LYS A 15 -20.66 -4.97 22.48
C LYS A 15 -19.54 -6.01 22.35
N LYS A 16 -19.84 -7.28 22.62
CA LYS A 16 -18.86 -8.37 22.52
C LYS A 16 -18.33 -8.50 21.09
N LYS A 17 -19.22 -8.48 20.09
CA LYS A 17 -18.85 -8.51 18.67
C LYS A 17 -17.92 -7.36 18.30
N TRP A 18 -18.17 -6.15 18.81
CA TRP A 18 -17.30 -5.00 18.54
C TRP A 18 -15.92 -5.15 19.20
N GLN A 19 -15.85 -5.75 20.39
CA GLN A 19 -14.58 -6.04 21.06
C GLN A 19 -13.76 -7.07 20.27
N GLU A 20 -14.38 -8.14 19.79
CA GLU A 20 -13.73 -9.16 18.96
C GLU A 20 -13.16 -8.56 17.67
N ILE A 21 -13.91 -7.67 17.00
CA ILE A 21 -13.42 -6.97 15.80
C ILE A 21 -12.26 -6.03 16.16
N ALA A 22 -12.36 -5.28 17.26
CA ALA A 22 -11.29 -4.38 17.69
C ALA A 22 -9.99 -5.15 17.98
N GLU A 23 -10.08 -6.29 18.68
CA GLU A 23 -8.94 -7.17 18.95
C GLU A 23 -8.33 -7.74 17.69
N LEU A 24 -9.15 -8.22 16.75
CA LEU A 24 -8.70 -8.74 15.45
C LEU A 24 -7.95 -7.67 14.65
N ASN A 25 -8.31 -6.40 14.80
CA ASN A 25 -7.62 -5.28 14.16
C ASN A 25 -6.47 -4.69 15.01
N HIS A 26 -6.16 -5.31 16.15
CA HIS A 26 -5.14 -4.88 17.12
C HIS A 26 -5.35 -3.44 17.62
N MET A 27 -6.59 -3.06 17.94
CA MET A 27 -6.94 -1.75 18.48
C MET A 27 -7.88 -1.86 19.68
N THR A 28 -8.00 -0.78 20.45
CA THR A 28 -8.97 -0.71 21.55
C THR A 28 -10.40 -0.53 21.02
N LEU A 29 -11.41 -0.93 21.80
CA LEU A 29 -12.81 -0.71 21.47
C LEU A 29 -13.12 0.77 21.21
N THR A 30 -12.52 1.68 21.99
CA THR A 30 -12.66 3.12 21.79
C THR A 30 -12.12 3.56 20.44
N GLU A 31 -10.91 3.11 20.06
CA GLU A 31 -10.33 3.41 18.76
C GLU A 31 -11.22 2.86 17.64
N TYR A 32 -11.70 1.62 17.76
CA TYR A 32 -12.60 1.02 16.78
C TYR A 32 -13.88 1.84 16.58
N ILE A 33 -14.54 2.26 17.67
CA ILE A 33 -15.77 3.05 17.62
C ILE A 33 -15.50 4.42 17.00
N VAL A 34 -14.44 5.11 17.43
CA VAL A 34 -14.06 6.41 16.88
C VAL A 34 -13.74 6.28 15.39
N HIS A 35 -12.96 5.28 14.98
CA HIS A 35 -12.66 5.02 13.57
C HIS A 35 -13.92 4.77 12.74
N LYS A 36 -14.87 3.98 13.26
CA LYS A 36 -16.14 3.71 12.56
C LYS A 36 -17.04 4.94 12.47
N VAL A 37 -17.07 5.79 13.50
CA VAL A 37 -17.86 7.02 13.53
C VAL A 37 -17.25 8.10 12.62
N GLU A 38 -15.92 8.23 12.61
CA GLU A 38 -15.22 9.22 11.79
C GLU A 38 -15.05 8.77 10.33
N GLY A 39 -15.25 7.49 10.00
CA GLY A 39 -15.01 6.96 8.66
C GLY A 39 -13.52 6.79 8.32
N ASN A 40 -12.65 6.91 9.31
CA ASN A 40 -11.21 7.04 9.14
C ASN A 40 -10.48 5.70 9.18
N LEU A 41 -9.52 5.50 8.27
CA LEU A 41 -8.60 4.35 8.32
C LEU A 41 -7.87 4.27 9.67
N GLY A 42 -7.89 3.08 10.27
CA GLY A 42 -7.25 2.73 11.54
C GLY A 42 -5.75 2.98 11.54
N LYS A 43 -5.13 3.29 12.69
CA LYS A 43 -3.66 3.43 12.78
C LYS A 43 -2.92 2.19 12.25
N ASN A 44 -3.44 1.00 12.55
CA ASN A 44 -2.82 -0.25 12.11
C ASN A 44 -2.97 -0.46 10.59
N GLU A 45 -4.14 -0.16 10.03
CA GLU A 45 -4.38 -0.21 8.58
C GLU A 45 -3.47 0.79 7.84
N ARG A 46 -3.36 2.02 8.34
CA ARG A 46 -2.40 3.02 7.80
C ARG A 46 -0.96 2.50 7.83
N LYS A 47 -0.55 1.87 8.93
CA LYS A 47 0.79 1.29 9.07
C LYS A 47 1.03 0.18 8.05
N GLN A 48 0.08 -0.73 7.86
CA GLN A 48 0.17 -1.81 6.88
C GLN A 48 0.26 -1.28 5.44
N ILE A 49 -0.55 -0.26 5.12
CA ILE A 49 -0.49 0.43 3.82
C ILE A 49 0.89 1.07 3.60
N LEU A 50 1.43 1.77 4.60
CA LEU A 50 2.75 2.39 4.51
C LEU A 50 3.87 1.35 4.34
N GLN A 51 3.82 0.24 5.09
CA GLN A 51 4.78 -0.87 4.94
C GLN A 51 4.71 -1.51 3.55
N PHE A 52 3.51 -1.65 3.00
CA PHE A 52 3.32 -2.14 1.63
C PHE A 52 3.93 -1.18 0.59
N ILE A 53 3.76 0.13 0.77
CA ILE A 53 4.41 1.15 -0.08
C ILE A 53 5.93 1.05 0.03
N GLU A 54 6.48 0.98 1.23
CA GLU A 54 7.93 0.89 1.47
C GLU A 54 8.56 -0.38 0.87
N THR A 55 7.90 -1.53 1.04
CA THR A 55 8.35 -2.79 0.44
C THR A 55 8.32 -2.71 -1.10
N SER A 56 7.35 -2.01 -1.67
CA SER A 56 7.26 -1.82 -3.12
C SER A 56 8.42 -0.98 -3.66
N THR A 57 8.86 0.06 -2.94
CA THR A 57 10.02 0.88 -3.30
C THR A 57 11.31 0.05 -3.38
N ASN A 58 11.47 -0.95 -2.52
CA ASN A 58 12.61 -1.85 -2.54
C ASN A 58 12.63 -2.79 -3.76
N VAL A 59 11.47 -3.07 -4.35
CA VAL A 59 11.37 -3.85 -5.60
C VAL A 59 11.68 -2.96 -6.80
N ASP A 60 11.18 -1.73 -6.80
CA ASP A 60 11.40 -0.76 -7.88
C ASP A 60 12.90 -0.46 -8.07
N SER A 61 13.67 -0.33 -6.99
CA SER A 61 15.12 -0.11 -7.05
C SER A 61 15.89 -1.27 -7.69
N LYS A 62 15.41 -2.51 -7.54
CA LYS A 62 16.00 -3.69 -8.22
C LYS A 62 15.75 -3.65 -9.72
N VAL A 63 14.56 -3.21 -10.14
CA VAL A 63 14.23 -3.05 -11.56
C VAL A 63 15.08 -1.95 -12.19
N GLU A 64 15.23 -0.81 -11.51
CA GLU A 64 16.11 0.27 -11.95
C GLU A 64 17.57 -0.19 -12.08
N ASN A 65 18.07 -0.95 -11.10
CA ASN A 65 19.41 -1.54 -11.17
C ASN A 65 19.59 -2.48 -12.36
N ASN A 66 18.60 -3.30 -12.69
CA ASN A 66 18.65 -4.19 -13.85
C ASN A 66 18.67 -3.39 -15.16
N ILE A 67 17.87 -2.32 -15.27
CA ILE A 67 17.89 -1.41 -16.43
C ILE A 67 19.28 -0.77 -16.59
N ASN A 68 19.86 -0.30 -15.49
CA ASN A 68 21.20 0.30 -15.49
C ASN A 68 22.29 -0.71 -15.88
N GLN A 69 22.17 -1.97 -15.48
CA GLN A 69 23.10 -3.03 -15.87
C GLN A 69 23.01 -3.33 -17.38
N ILE A 70 21.81 -3.37 -17.96
CA ILE A 70 21.62 -3.54 -19.40
C ILE A 70 22.24 -2.37 -20.16
N ALA A 71 21.98 -1.13 -19.73
CA ALA A 71 22.56 0.07 -20.34
C ALA A 71 24.10 0.04 -20.29
N LYS A 72 24.68 -0.35 -19.14
CA LYS A 72 26.14 -0.55 -19.02
C LYS A 72 26.64 -1.63 -19.97
N TRP A 73 25.94 -2.76 -20.06
CA TRP A 73 26.35 -3.86 -20.94
C TRP A 73 26.36 -3.44 -22.41
N ILE A 74 25.32 -2.73 -22.88
CA ILE A 74 25.23 -2.18 -24.24
C ILE A 74 26.35 -1.17 -24.49
N ASN A 75 26.60 -0.26 -23.55
CA ASN A 75 27.65 0.76 -23.70
C ASN A 75 29.06 0.15 -23.76
N THR A 76 29.30 -0.92 -23.01
CA THR A 76 30.60 -1.61 -22.96
C THR A 76 30.85 -2.47 -24.20
N HIS A 77 29.86 -3.28 -24.59
CA HIS A 77 30.04 -4.27 -25.66
C HIS A 77 29.62 -3.75 -27.04
N LYS A 78 29.00 -2.57 -27.11
CA LYS A 78 28.50 -1.90 -28.32
C LYS A 78 27.58 -2.73 -29.22
N GLU A 79 27.17 -3.91 -28.78
CA GLU A 79 26.32 -4.83 -29.50
C GLU A 79 25.31 -5.43 -28.54
N ILE A 80 24.06 -5.57 -29.00
CA ILE A 80 23.01 -6.35 -28.36
C ILE A 80 22.32 -7.15 -29.45
N SER A 81 22.05 -8.43 -29.22
CA SER A 81 21.25 -9.18 -30.18
C SER A 81 19.82 -8.63 -30.18
N SER A 82 19.21 -8.56 -31.36
CA SER A 82 17.83 -8.12 -31.53
C SER A 82 16.86 -8.95 -30.68
N GLU A 83 17.12 -10.26 -30.56
CA GLU A 83 16.36 -11.18 -29.70
C GLU A 83 16.41 -10.76 -28.23
N LYS A 84 17.60 -10.49 -27.68
CA LYS A 84 17.75 -10.10 -26.28
C LYS A 84 17.18 -8.71 -26.00
N LEU A 85 17.35 -7.78 -26.94
CA LEU A 85 16.75 -6.46 -26.86
C LEU A 85 15.22 -6.54 -26.85
N ASN A 86 14.63 -7.36 -27.71
CA ASN A 86 13.17 -7.55 -27.76
C ASN A 86 12.63 -8.22 -26.49
N GLU A 87 13.35 -9.20 -25.93
CA GLU A 87 13.01 -9.80 -24.64
C GLU A 87 12.96 -8.73 -23.52
N TYR A 88 13.99 -7.88 -23.45
CA TYR A 88 14.05 -6.79 -22.47
C TYR A 88 12.95 -5.75 -22.66
N LEU A 89 12.72 -5.30 -23.89
CA LEU A 89 11.64 -4.36 -24.19
C LEU A 89 10.26 -4.95 -23.84
N GLY A 90 10.06 -6.26 -24.06
CA GLY A 90 8.86 -6.97 -23.65
C GLY A 90 8.64 -6.95 -22.14
N GLN A 91 9.68 -7.26 -21.37
CA GLN A 91 9.61 -7.21 -19.90
C GLN A 91 9.41 -5.79 -19.37
N LEU A 92 10.08 -4.79 -19.97
CA LEU A 92 9.95 -3.38 -19.60
C LEU A 92 8.53 -2.86 -19.86
N ASN A 93 7.95 -3.20 -21.01
CA ASN A 93 6.56 -2.84 -21.34
C ASN A 93 5.57 -3.48 -20.37
N LYS A 94 5.78 -4.75 -20.00
CA LYS A 94 4.96 -5.44 -18.99
C LYS A 94 5.07 -4.74 -17.63
N TYR A 95 6.29 -4.38 -17.22
CA TYR A 95 6.52 -3.64 -15.97
C TYR A 95 5.84 -2.27 -15.98
N GLN A 96 5.99 -1.48 -17.05
CA GLN A 96 5.32 -0.18 -17.19
C GLN A 96 3.79 -0.28 -17.07
N ARG A 97 3.18 -1.33 -17.65
CA ARG A 97 1.74 -1.56 -17.52
C ARG A 97 1.34 -1.84 -16.07
N LEU A 98 2.03 -2.76 -15.41
CA LEU A 98 1.77 -3.09 -14.01
C LEU A 98 1.96 -1.87 -13.08
N MET A 99 2.94 -1.01 -13.37
CA MET A 99 3.16 0.23 -12.63
C MET A 99 1.99 1.21 -12.77
N LYS A 100 1.39 1.33 -13.97
CA LYS A 100 0.20 2.18 -14.17
C LYS A 100 -1.02 1.66 -13.40
N GLU A 101 -1.25 0.35 -13.44
CA GLU A 101 -2.32 -0.29 -12.66
C GLU A 101 -2.11 -0.06 -11.16
N ARG A 102 -0.88 -0.30 -10.67
CA ARG A 102 -0.51 -0.06 -9.26
C ARG A 102 -0.70 1.39 -8.85
N ASN A 103 -0.27 2.36 -9.67
CA ASN A 103 -0.43 3.79 -9.36
C ASN A 103 -1.91 4.20 -9.28
N THR A 104 -2.79 3.53 -10.04
CA THR A 104 -4.23 3.74 -9.94
C THR A 104 -4.76 3.28 -8.59
N VAL A 105 -4.30 2.13 -8.11
CA VAL A 105 -4.64 1.61 -6.77
C VAL A 105 -4.09 2.52 -5.68
N PHE A 106 -2.83 2.97 -5.78
CA PHE A 106 -2.26 3.90 -4.80
C PHE A 106 -3.00 5.23 -4.75
N ARG A 107 -3.41 5.80 -5.88
CA ARG A 107 -4.25 7.01 -5.87
C ARG A 107 -5.57 6.81 -5.15
N LYS A 108 -6.24 5.67 -5.35
CA LYS A 108 -7.47 5.33 -4.61
C LYS A 108 -7.20 5.21 -3.11
N ILE A 109 -6.10 4.57 -2.72
CA ILE A 109 -5.69 4.46 -1.31
C ILE A 109 -5.40 5.85 -0.72
N ILE A 110 -4.68 6.71 -1.43
CA ILE A 110 -4.39 8.08 -1.00
C ILE A 110 -5.69 8.88 -0.84
N LEU A 111 -6.64 8.76 -1.77
CA LEU A 111 -7.94 9.41 -1.66
C LEU A 111 -8.70 8.95 -0.41
N LEU A 112 -8.75 7.64 -0.16
CA LEU A 112 -9.35 7.07 1.07
C LEU A 112 -8.64 7.52 2.35
N LEU A 113 -7.33 7.82 2.27
CA LEU A 113 -6.57 8.36 3.39
C LEU A 113 -6.76 9.88 3.55
N SER A 114 -7.11 10.59 2.48
CA SER A 114 -7.22 12.06 2.43
C SER A 114 -8.64 12.60 2.59
N GLU A 115 -9.68 11.80 2.41
CA GLU A 115 -11.08 12.16 2.73
C GLU A 115 -11.36 12.14 4.25
N ILE A 116 -10.34 12.52 5.04
CA ILE A 116 -10.30 12.56 6.50
C ILE A 116 -9.90 13.95 6.96
#